data_AF-A0A520N0S0-F1
#
_entry.id   AF-A0A520N0S0-F1
#
_cell.length_a   1.000
_cell.length_b   1.000
_cell.length_c   1.000
_cell.angle_alpha   90.00
_cell.angle_beta   90.00
_cell.angle_gamma   90.00
#
_symmetry.space_group_name_H-M   'P 1'
#
loop_
_entity.id
_entity.type
_entity.pdbx_description
1 polymer ?
#
loop_
_entity_poly.entity_id
_entity_poly.type
_entity_poly.pdbx_seq_one_letter_code
_entity_poly.pdbx_strand_id
1 'polypeptide(L)'
;MIKKRILLSYLSALFIIFILSIEKVKLSWEISTLYNNKETLQVEFENLKNLNLKLITQFHVENSPANIEKIAKESLGMKKKRPIQITNEK
;
A
#
# COMPACT_ATOMS: atom_id res chain seq x y z
N MET A 1 28.69 29.06 51.90
CA MET A 1 27.50 28.21 51.67
C MET A 1 26.81 28.49 50.32
N ILE A 2 26.65 29.75 49.93
CA ILE A 2 26.00 30.17 48.66
C ILE A 2 26.67 29.61 47.39
N LYS A 3 28.01 29.63 47.29
CA LYS A 3 28.74 29.07 46.13
C LYS A 3 28.47 27.57 45.91
N LYS A 4 28.29 26.79 46.98
CA LYS A 4 27.95 25.36 46.90
C LYS A 4 26.53 25.12 46.40
N ARG A 5 25.56 25.98 46.79
CA ARG A 5 24.17 25.91 46.30
C ARG A 5 24.08 26.23 44.80
N ILE A 6 24.81 27.25 44.35
CA ILE A 6 24.90 27.62 42.93
C ILE A 6 25.56 26.50 42.10
N LEU A 7 26.64 25.90 42.62
CA LEU A 7 27.27 24.75 41.97
C LEU A 7 26.31 23.56 41.84
N LEU A 8 25.54 23.27 42.89
CA LEU A 8 24.54 22.21 42.89
C LEU A 8 23.44 22.47 41.86
N SER A 9 22.96 23.71 41.72
CA SER A 9 21.94 24.06 40.70
C SER A 9 22.45 23.89 39.27
N TYR A 10 23.71 24.23 39.00
CA TYR A 10 24.30 23.99 37.68
C TYR A 10 24.43 22.49 37.39
N LEU A 11 24.82 21.70 38.39
CA LEU A 11 24.93 20.25 38.24
C LEU A 11 23.56 19.59 37.99
N SER A 12 22.50 20.04 38.68
CA SER A 12 21.15 19.56 38.41
C SER A 12 20.65 19.95 37.02
N ALA A 13 20.97 21.16 36.54
CA ALA A 13 20.62 21.59 35.20
C ALA A 13 21.31 20.73 34.13
N LEU A 14 22.61 20.43 34.30
CA LEU A 14 23.34 19.53 33.41
C LEU A 14 22.76 18.11 33.39
N PHE A 15 22.33 17.61 34.55
CA PHE A 15 21.71 16.30 34.65
C PHE A 15 20.37 16.23 33.89
N ILE A 16 19.54 17.27 33.99
CA ILE A 16 18.28 17.36 33.24
C ILE A 16 18.55 17.41 31.73
N ILE A 17 19.52 18.23 31.29
CA ILE A 17 19.90 18.33 29.88
C ILE A 17 20.39 16.97 29.35
N PHE A 18 21.13 16.21 30.17
CA PHE A 18 21.60 14.89 29.80
C PHE A 18 20.45 13.90 29.58
N ILE A 19 19.46 13.86 30.48
CA ILE A 19 18.27 12.99 30.33
C ILE A 19 17.50 13.35 29.05
N LEU A 20 17.24 14.65 28.83
CA LEU A 20 16.54 15.11 27.63
C LEU A 20 17.30 14.78 26.34
N SER A 21 18.63 14.78 26.39
CA SER A 21 19.47 14.43 25.24
C SER A 21 19.35 12.95 24.88
N ILE A 22 19.29 12.05 25.88
CA ILE A 22 19.07 10.61 25.64
C ILE A 22 17.70 10.38 25.01
N GLU A 23 16.67 11.04 25.53
CA GLU A 23 15.31 10.92 25.01
C GLU A 23 15.23 11.41 23.56
N LYS A 24 15.88 12.54 23.24
CA LYS A 24 15.97 13.06 21.87
C LYS A 24 16.61 12.06 20.90
N VAL A 25 17.70 11.40 21.30
CA VAL A 25 18.36 10.39 20.45
C VAL A 25 17.43 9.21 20.18
N LYS A 26 16.76 8.70 21.22
CA LYS A 26 15.78 7.60 21.09
C LYS A 26 14.64 7.99 20.14
N LEU A 27 14.08 9.18 20.34
CA LEU A 27 12.96 9.70 19.54
C LEU A 27 13.37 9.92 18.08
N SER A 28 14.59 10.40 17.84
CA SER A 28 15.14 10.52 16.47
C SER A 28 15.28 9.17 15.77
N TRP A 29 15.71 8.14 16.50
CA TRP A 29 15.84 6.79 15.94
C TRP A 29 14.48 6.17 15.60
N GLU A 30 13.50 6.35 16.49
CA GLU A 30 12.13 5.90 16.27
C GLU A 30 11.48 6.62 15.08
N ILE A 31 11.66 7.94 14.99
CA ILE A 31 11.20 8.74 13.83
C ILE A 31 11.82 8.20 12.53
N SER A 32 13.13 7.96 12.50
CA SER A 32 13.79 7.45 11.29
C SER A 32 13.24 6.09 10.88
N THR A 33 12.98 5.22 11.85
CA THR A 33 12.41 3.89 11.61
C THR A 33 10.99 4.01 11.05
N LEU A 34 10.17 4.88 11.64
CA LEU A 34 8.81 5.15 11.18
C LEU A 34 8.77 5.72 9.76
N TYR A 35 9.69 6.62 9.40
CA TYR A 35 9.78 7.16 8.04
C TYR A 35 10.11 6.07 7.02
N ASN A 36 11.12 5.22 7.30
CA ASN A 36 11.50 4.14 6.39
C ASN A 36 10.35 3.12 6.22
N ASN A 37 9.66 2.79 7.32
CA ASN A 37 8.52 1.88 7.28
C ASN A 37 7.35 2.47 6.48
N LYS A 38 7.09 3.77 6.64
CA LYS A 38 6.05 4.48 5.88
C LYS A 38 6.35 4.48 4.39
N GLU A 39 7.59 4.76 4.00
CA GLU A 39 8.01 4.72 2.59
C GLU A 39 7.84 3.32 1.99
N THR A 40 8.29 2.29 2.72
CA THR A 40 8.11 0.89 2.32
C THR A 40 6.63 0.55 2.16
N LEU A 41 5.80 0.92 3.13
CA LEU A 41 4.35 0.67 3.09
C LEU A 41 3.69 1.36 1.90
N GLN A 42 4.13 2.57 1.55
CA GLN A 42 3.61 3.32 0.41
C GLN A 42 3.96 2.62 -0.92
N VAL A 43 5.18 2.12 -1.07
CA VAL A 43 5.59 1.37 -2.26
C VAL A 43 4.79 0.08 -2.40
N GLU A 44 4.65 -0.68 -1.32
CA GLU A 44 3.85 -1.92 -1.32
C GLU A 44 2.38 -1.66 -1.63
N PHE A 45 1.82 -0.56 -1.13
CA PHE A 45 0.45 -0.16 -1.42
C PHE A 45 0.24 0.14 -2.92
N GLU A 46 1.13 0.92 -3.54
CA GLU A 46 1.02 1.20 -4.97
C GLU A 46 1.25 -0.06 -5.82
N ASN A 47 2.14 -0.97 -5.41
CA ASN A 47 2.32 -2.27 -6.06
C ASN A 47 1.02 -3.10 -6.01
N LEU A 48 0.39 -3.17 -4.84
CA LEU A 48 -0.87 -3.89 -4.64
C LEU A 48 -2.00 -3.30 -5.50
N LYS A 49 -2.10 -1.97 -5.55
CA LYS A 49 -3.08 -1.26 -6.37
C LYS A 49 -2.89 -1.53 -7.87
N ASN A 50 -1.65 -1.52 -8.35
CA ASN A 50 -1.33 -1.85 -9.74
C ASN A 50 -1.69 -3.31 -10.06
N LEU A 51 -1.37 -4.23 -9.15
CA LEU A 51 -1.69 -5.65 -9.30
C LEU A 51 -3.21 -5.87 -9.34
N ASN A 52 -3.96 -5.19 -8.47
CA ASN A 52 -5.42 -5.25 -8.46
C ASN A 52 -6.01 -4.74 -9.78
N LEU A 53 -5.55 -3.59 -10.29
CA LEU A 53 -6.00 -3.07 -11.59
C LEU A 53 -5.73 -4.06 -12.73
N LYS A 54 -4.54 -4.69 -12.72
CA LYS A 54 -4.18 -5.73 -13.70
C LYS A 54 -5.13 -6.93 -13.62
N LEU A 55 -5.41 -7.44 -12.42
CA LEU A 55 -6.32 -8.56 -12.23
C LEU A 55 -7.74 -8.24 -12.67
N ILE A 56 -8.27 -7.06 -12.33
CA ILE A 56 -9.60 -6.62 -12.79
C ILE A 56 -9.65 -6.54 -14.32
N THR A 57 -8.61 -5.98 -14.93
CA THR A 57 -8.52 -5.88 -16.39
C THR A 57 -8.47 -7.26 -17.03
N GLN A 58 -7.65 -8.18 -16.49
CA GLN A 58 -7.58 -9.57 -16.95
C GLN A 58 -8.93 -10.27 -16.82
N PHE A 59 -9.61 -10.12 -15.68
CA PHE A 59 -10.93 -10.67 -15.47
C PHE A 59 -11.92 -10.21 -16.54
N HIS A 60 -11.99 -8.92 -16.84
CA HIS A 60 -12.91 -8.41 -17.87
C HIS A 60 -12.52 -8.85 -19.29
N VAL A 61 -11.23 -8.93 -19.60
CA VAL A 61 -10.76 -9.39 -20.92
C VAL A 61 -11.05 -10.87 -21.10
N GLU A 62 -10.76 -11.70 -20.10
CA GLU A 62 -10.95 -13.14 -20.15
C GLU A 62 -12.42 -13.51 -20.25
N ASN A 63 -13.28 -12.82 -19.49
CA ASN A 63 -14.73 -12.99 -19.50
C ASN A 63 -15.44 -12.17 -20.59
N SER A 64 -14.70 -11.52 -21.49
CA SER A 64 -15.32 -10.79 -22.59
C SER A 64 -16.02 -11.76 -23.54
N PRO A 65 -17.19 -11.40 -24.13
CA PRO A 65 -17.89 -12.27 -25.06
C PRO A 65 -17.03 -12.71 -26.25
N ALA A 66 -16.14 -11.83 -26.71
CA ALA A 66 -15.21 -12.13 -27.80
C ALA A 66 -14.19 -13.22 -27.41
N ASN A 67 -13.62 -13.13 -26.20
CA ASN A 67 -12.67 -14.13 -25.71
C ASN A 67 -13.37 -15.46 -25.37
N ILE A 68 -14.57 -15.42 -24.81
CA ILE A 68 -15.41 -16.61 -24.59
C ILE A 68 -15.74 -17.28 -25.93
N GLU A 69 -16.17 -16.52 -26.96
CA GLU A 69 -16.45 -17.07 -28.29
C GLU A 69 -15.19 -17.67 -28.93
N LYS A 70 -14.02 -17.04 -28.73
CA LYS A 70 -12.73 -17.55 -29.18
C LYS A 70 -12.39 -18.88 -28.53
N ILE A 71 -12.41 -18.95 -27.18
CA ILE A 71 -12.13 -20.18 -26.42
C ILE A 71 -13.13 -21.29 -26.80
N ALA A 72 -14.41 -20.97 -26.95
CA ALA A 72 -15.43 -21.93 -27.38
C ALA A 72 -15.15 -22.51 -28.78
N LYS A 73 -14.65 -21.71 -29.72
CA LYS A 73 -14.27 -22.18 -31.06
C LYS A 73 -12.99 -23.00 -31.05
N GLU A 74 -11.95 -22.51 -30.37
CA GLU A 74 -10.61 -23.09 -30.39
C GLU A 74 -10.52 -24.35 -29.53
N SER A 75 -11.02 -24.31 -28.29
CA SER A 75 -10.88 -25.41 -27.33
C SER A 75 -12.01 -26.43 -27.41
N LEU A 76 -13.23 -26.00 -27.73
CA LEU A 76 -14.42 -26.86 -27.75
C LEU A 76 -14.94 -27.16 -29.17
N GLY A 77 -14.30 -26.60 -30.21
CA GLY A 77 -14.70 -26.82 -31.61
C GLY A 77 -16.08 -26.26 -31.98
N MET A 78 -16.63 -25.34 -31.17
CA MET A 78 -17.99 -24.82 -31.38
C MET A 78 -18.07 -23.97 -32.65
N LYS A 79 -19.20 -24.04 -33.37
CA LYS A 79 -19.46 -23.24 -34.57
C LYS A 79 -20.63 -22.28 -34.33
N LYS A 80 -20.49 -21.04 -34.79
CA LYS A 80 -21.50 -19.99 -34.63
C LYS A 80 -22.74 -20.31 -35.47
N LYS A 81 -23.91 -20.42 -34.83
CA LYS A 81 -25.21 -20.53 -35.52
C LYS A 81 -25.72 -19.13 -35.86
N ARG A 82 -26.37 -18.97 -37.03
CA ARG A 82 -27.01 -17.70 -37.41
C ARG A 82 -28.19 -17.39 -36.47
N PRO A 83 -28.41 -16.12 -36.12
CA PRO A 83 -29.55 -15.74 -35.28
C PRO A 83 -30.87 -16.03 -36.02
N ILE A 84 -31.88 -16.44 -35.27
CA ILE A 84 -33.25 -16.64 -35.77
C ILE A 84 -34.00 -15.34 -35.48
N GLN A 85 -34.56 -14.71 -36.52
CA GLN A 85 -35.43 -13.55 -36.34
C GLN A 85 -36.79 -14.06 -35.88
N ILE A 86 -37.25 -13.61 -34.71
CA ILE A 86 -38.59 -13.90 -34.21
C ILE A 86 -39.44 -12.66 -34.48
N THR A 87 -40.38 -12.75 -35.42
CA THR A 87 -41.37 -11.71 -35.64
C THR A 87 -42.49 -11.91 -34.62
N ASN A 88 -42.67 -10.97 -33.70
CA ASN A 88 -43.86 -10.94 -32.84
C ASN A 88 -45.04 -10.42 -33.67
N GLU A 89 -45.84 -11.33 -34.22
CA GLU A 89 -47.16 -10.99 -34.73
C GLU A 89 -48.08 -10.75 -33.51
N LYS A 90 -48.67 -9.55 -33.47
CA LYS A 90 -49.68 -9.16 -32.48
C LYS A 90 -51.01 -9.84 -32.75
#